data_AF-A0A7W0ZCU0-F1
#
_entry.id   AF-A0A7W0ZCU0-F1
#
_cell.length_a   1.000
_cell.length_b   1.000
_cell.length_c   1.000
_cell.angle_alpha   90.00
_cell.angle_beta   90.00
_cell.angle_gamma   90.00
#
_symmetry.space_group_name_H-M   'P 1'
#
loop_
_entity.id
_entity.type
_entity.pdbx_description
1 polymer ?
#
loop_
_entity_poly.entity_id
_entity_poly.type
_entity_poly.pdbx_seq_one_letter_code
_entity_poly.pdbx_strand_id
1 'polypeptide(L)'
;MRLLEWAKELAPHQVTKSNLIVGMGEREEEVYDALCDLEAAGCDVVTIGQYLQPSVSWHLPVDRWVHPDEFARYKACGENEVGLAWVESGPLVRSSYHAGKQYRAASARLGAA
;
A
#
# COMPACT_ATOMS: atom_id res chain seq x y z
N MET A 1 -1.42 13.68 2.95
CA MET A 1 -2.58 13.24 2.14
C MET A 1 -3.91 13.54 2.84
N ARG A 2 -4.62 14.61 2.45
CA ARG A 2 -5.77 15.16 3.23
C ARG A 2 -6.91 14.20 3.59
N LEU A 3 -7.29 13.26 2.72
CA LEU A 3 -8.42 12.36 3.00
C LEU A 3 -8.11 11.37 4.14
N LEU A 4 -6.88 10.85 4.18
CA LEU A 4 -6.45 9.91 5.23
C LEU A 4 -6.31 10.64 6.57
N GLU A 5 -5.73 11.85 6.53
CA GLU A 5 -5.66 12.74 7.69
C GLU A 5 -7.05 12.99 8.29
N TRP A 6 -8.03 13.39 7.46
CA TRP A 6 -9.41 13.58 7.91
C TRP A 6 -10.06 12.31 8.45
N ALA A 7 -9.81 11.15 7.85
CA ALA A 7 -10.32 9.89 8.37
C ALA A 7 -9.80 9.61 9.79
N LYS A 8 -8.53 9.91 10.05
CA LYS A 8 -7.93 9.80 11.39
C LYS A 8 -8.42 10.86 12.37
N GLU A 9 -8.69 12.09 11.92
CA GLU A 9 -9.30 13.12 12.76
C GLU A 9 -10.72 12.74 13.19
N LEU A 10 -11.52 12.19 12.27
CA LEU A 10 -12.92 11.83 12.53
C LEU A 10 -13.07 10.54 13.35
N ALA A 11 -12.20 9.56 13.11
CA ALA A 11 -12.22 8.27 13.80
C ALA A 11 -10.79 7.76 14.07
N PRO A 12 -10.12 8.26 15.14
CA PRO A 12 -8.71 7.96 15.40
C PRO A 12 -8.38 6.46 15.52
N HIS A 13 -9.33 5.67 16.02
CA HIS A 13 -9.18 4.23 16.22
C HIS A 13 -9.56 3.40 14.98
N GLN A 14 -10.11 4.01 13.93
CA GLN A 14 -10.46 3.31 12.71
C GLN A 14 -9.18 3.00 11.92
N VAL A 15 -9.01 1.72 11.57
CA VAL A 15 -7.94 1.31 10.65
C VAL A 15 -8.19 1.92 9.27
N THR A 16 -7.22 2.66 8.76
CA THR A 16 -7.22 3.27 7.43
C THR A 16 -6.37 2.44 6.47
N LYS A 17 -6.72 2.53 5.18
CA LYS A 17 -6.06 1.74 4.15
C LYS A 17 -5.88 2.54 2.87
N SER A 18 -4.75 2.34 2.22
CA SER A 18 -4.47 2.84 0.87
C SER A 18 -3.85 1.74 -0.01
N ASN A 19 -3.61 2.08 -1.28
CA ASN A 19 -3.02 1.17 -2.25
C ASN A 19 -2.08 1.89 -3.22
N LEU A 20 -0.94 1.27 -3.53
CA LEU A 20 -0.07 1.64 -4.64
C LEU A 20 -0.18 0.60 -5.77
N ILE A 21 -0.18 1.10 -7.01
CA ILE A 21 -0.11 0.25 -8.21
C ILE A 21 1.23 0.56 -8.87
N VAL A 22 2.07 -0.47 -9.04
CA VAL A 22 3.43 -0.34 -9.58
C VAL A 22 3.52 -0.88 -11.01
N GLY A 23 4.50 -0.45 -11.77
CA GLY A 23 4.70 -0.81 -13.18
C GLY A 23 4.11 0.19 -14.17
N MET A 24 3.85 1.43 -13.74
CA MET A 24 3.30 2.52 -14.56
C MET A 24 4.34 3.59 -14.93
N GLY A 25 5.62 3.38 -14.58
CA GLY A 25 6.73 4.29 -14.87
C GLY A 25 7.38 4.90 -13.63
N GLU A 26 6.90 4.52 -12.44
CA GLU A 26 7.51 4.92 -11.18
C GLU A 26 8.85 4.23 -10.95
N ARG A 27 9.78 4.95 -10.32
CA ARG A 27 11.04 4.40 -9.81
C ARG A 27 10.84 3.79 -8.42
N GLU A 28 11.78 2.95 -8.03
CA GLU A 28 11.75 2.27 -6.74
C GLU A 28 11.74 3.26 -5.57
N GLU A 29 12.54 4.33 -5.66
CA GLU A 29 12.64 5.37 -4.64
C GLU A 29 11.33 6.13 -4.45
N GLU A 30 10.58 6.35 -5.53
CA GLU A 30 9.28 7.03 -5.49
C GLU A 30 8.22 6.18 -4.78
N VAL A 31 8.35 4.84 -4.85
CA VAL A 31 7.50 3.93 -4.06
C VAL A 31 7.85 4.04 -2.58
N TYR A 32 9.13 4.13 -2.22
CA TYR A 32 9.55 4.31 -0.83
C TYR A 32 9.10 5.64 -0.25
N ASP A 33 9.29 6.73 -0.99
CA ASP A 33 8.81 8.06 -0.60
C ASP A 33 7.29 8.06 -0.41
N ALA A 34 6.54 7.39 -1.30
CA ALA A 34 5.09 7.27 -1.17
C ALA A 34 4.66 6.47 0.08
N LEU A 35 5.43 5.46 0.51
CA LEU A 35 5.16 4.74 1.76
C LEU A 35 5.36 5.66 2.98
N CYS A 36 6.41 6.47 2.98
CA CYS A 36 6.64 7.48 4.02
C CYS A 36 5.50 8.52 4.06
N ASP A 37 5.07 9.03 2.90
CA ASP A 37 3.96 9.99 2.81
C ASP A 37 2.62 9.40 3.31
N LEU A 38 2.40 8.11 3.05
CA LEU A 38 1.22 7.39 3.52
C LEU A 38 1.22 7.22 5.03
N GLU A 39 2.36 6.80 5.61
CA GLU A 39 2.51 6.67 7.06
C GLU A 39 2.35 8.03 7.75
N ALA A 40 3.00 9.07 7.24
CA ALA A 40 2.90 10.43 7.78
C ALA A 40 1.48 11.00 7.74
N ALA A 41 0.65 10.53 6.79
CA ALA A 41 -0.78 10.87 6.70
C ALA A 41 -1.68 10.01 7.61
N GLY A 42 -1.10 9.12 8.43
CA GLY A 42 -1.82 8.21 9.31
C GLY A 42 -2.42 7.00 8.60
N CYS A 43 -1.81 6.51 7.52
CA CYS A 43 -2.22 5.25 6.91
C CYS A 43 -1.71 4.05 7.72
N ASP A 44 -2.58 3.08 8.01
CA ASP A 44 -2.17 1.88 8.76
C ASP A 44 -1.81 0.71 7.83
N VAL A 45 -2.58 0.54 6.76
CA VAL A 45 -2.47 -0.61 5.85
C VAL A 45 -2.22 -0.14 4.42
N VAL A 46 -1.20 -0.70 3.78
CA VAL A 46 -0.94 -0.46 2.36
C VAL A 46 -0.96 -1.78 1.59
N THR A 47 -1.65 -1.79 0.46
CA THR A 47 -1.50 -2.85 -0.55
C THR A 47 -0.67 -2.35 -1.73
N ILE A 48 0.23 -3.19 -2.24
CA ILE A 48 1.07 -2.88 -3.40
C ILE A 48 0.93 -4.00 -4.42
N GLY A 49 0.43 -3.66 -5.61
CA GLY A 49 0.14 -4.63 -6.67
C GLY A 49 0.63 -4.19 -8.05
N GLN A 50 0.85 -5.15 -8.94
CA GLN A 50 1.24 -4.86 -10.32
C GLN A 50 0.08 -4.25 -11.10
N TYR A 51 0.39 -3.20 -11.84
CA TYR A 51 -0.48 -2.67 -12.88
C TYR A 51 -0.66 -3.70 -13.99
N LEU A 52 -1.90 -4.10 -14.22
CA LEU A 52 -2.29 -4.89 -15.38
C LEU A 52 -3.12 -4.01 -16.28
N GLN A 53 -2.60 -3.72 -17.48
CA GLN A 53 -3.29 -2.93 -18.48
C GLN A 53 -4.61 -3.61 -18.85
N PRO A 54 -5.78 -2.97 -18.62
CA PRO A 54 -7.07 -3.60 -18.93
C PRO A 54 -7.34 -3.73 -20.44
N SER A 55 -6.90 -2.74 -21.24
CA SER A 55 -6.99 -2.81 -22.70
C SER A 55 -5.89 -2.01 -23.39
N VAL A 56 -5.43 -2.51 -24.53
CA VAL A 56 -4.30 -1.93 -25.29
C VAL A 56 -4.62 -0.56 -25.90
N SER A 57 -5.89 -0.29 -26.18
CA SER A 57 -6.29 0.89 -26.96
C SER A 57 -6.55 2.15 -26.13
N TRP A 58 -6.83 1.99 -24.83
CA TRP A 58 -7.38 3.08 -24.00
C TRP A 58 -6.67 3.27 -22.66
N HIS A 59 -5.84 2.31 -22.25
CA HIS A 59 -5.17 2.35 -20.96
C HIS A 59 -3.67 2.52 -21.16
N LEU A 60 -3.03 3.10 -20.14
CA LEU A 60 -1.59 3.26 -20.09
C LEU A 60 -0.89 1.92 -20.40
N PRO A 61 0.13 1.88 -21.25
CA PRO A 61 0.95 0.68 -21.40
C PRO A 61 1.62 0.31 -20.07
N VAL A 62 1.85 -0.98 -19.86
CA VAL A 62 2.72 -1.41 -18.74
C VAL A 62 4.14 -0.95 -19.04
N ASP A 63 4.72 -0.16 -18.14
CA ASP A 63 6.10 0.32 -18.27
C ASP A 63 7.09 -0.78 -17.86
N ARG A 64 6.85 -1.41 -16.71
CA ARG A 64 7.69 -2.49 -16.20
C ARG A 64 6.88 -3.55 -15.45
N TRP A 65 7.41 -4.77 -15.48
CA TRP A 65 6.95 -5.89 -14.67
C TRP A 65 7.84 -6.01 -13.45
N VAL A 66 7.29 -5.67 -12.28
CA VAL A 66 8.03 -5.64 -11.02
C VAL A 66 8.35 -7.07 -10.58
N HIS A 67 9.61 -7.31 -10.23
CA HIS A 67 10.06 -8.64 -9.79
C HIS A 67 9.49 -8.98 -8.40
N PRO A 68 9.15 -10.25 -8.09
CA PRO A 68 8.69 -10.65 -6.76
C PRO A 68 9.60 -10.20 -5.61
N ASP A 69 10.93 -10.19 -5.82
CA ASP A 69 11.89 -9.74 -4.80
C ASP A 69 11.76 -8.24 -4.49
N GLU A 70 11.37 -7.43 -5.48
CA GLU A 70 11.13 -6.00 -5.27
C GLU A 70 9.84 -5.78 -4.47
N PHE A 71 8.79 -6.55 -4.72
CA PHE A 71 7.60 -6.55 -3.85
C PHE A 71 7.95 -6.93 -2.41
N ALA A 72 8.85 -7.90 -2.20
CA ALA A 72 9.34 -8.28 -0.87
C ALA A 72 10.11 -7.14 -0.20
N ARG A 73 10.95 -6.40 -0.94
CA ARG A 73 11.64 -5.20 -0.45
C ARG A 73 10.66 -4.10 -0.05
N TYR A 74 9.64 -3.81 -0.86
CA TYR A 74 8.61 -2.83 -0.50
C TYR A 74 7.89 -3.17 0.81
N LYS A 75 7.54 -4.45 0.99
CA LYS A 75 6.92 -4.92 2.24
C LYS A 75 7.86 -4.71 3.43
N ALA A 76 9.12 -5.14 3.29
CA ALA A 76 10.11 -5.01 4.36
C ALA A 76 10.35 -3.55 4.74
N CYS A 77 10.53 -2.67 3.76
CA CYS A 77 10.70 -1.23 4.00
C CYS A 77 9.47 -0.64 4.69
N GLY A 78 8.27 -0.87 4.15
CA GLY A 78 7.04 -0.31 4.72
C GLY A 78 6.75 -0.77 6.15
N GLU A 79 6.96 -2.05 6.48
CA GLU A 79 6.68 -2.59 7.82
C GLU A 79 7.81 -2.33 8.84
N ASN A 80 9.07 -2.42 8.42
CA ASN A 80 10.22 -2.39 9.34
C ASN A 80 10.92 -1.03 9.42
N GLU A 81 10.95 -0.27 8.33
CA GLU A 81 11.68 1.00 8.25
C GLU A 81 10.73 2.20 8.39
N VAL A 82 9.61 2.17 7.67
CA VAL A 82 8.61 3.25 7.67
C VAL A 82 7.68 3.15 8.89
N GLY A 83 7.24 1.93 9.24
CA GLY A 83 6.41 1.69 10.43
C GLY A 83 4.92 1.47 10.19
N LEU A 84 4.51 1.24 8.94
CA LEU A 84 3.13 0.86 8.59
C LEU A 84 2.71 -0.40 9.38
N ALA A 85 1.44 -0.45 9.81
CA ALA A 85 0.97 -1.56 10.61
C ALA A 85 0.87 -2.88 9.82
N TRP A 86 0.61 -2.79 8.51
CA TRP A 86 0.65 -3.94 7.60
C TRP A 86 0.90 -3.52 6.16
N VAL A 87 1.75 -4.26 5.46
CA VAL A 87 1.92 -4.14 4.00
C VAL A 87 1.65 -5.48 3.32
N GLU A 88 0.67 -5.51 2.42
CA GLU A 88 0.44 -6.64 1.51
C GLU A 88 1.02 -6.28 0.15
N SER A 89 2.02 -7.03 -0.31
CA SER A 89 2.81 -6.66 -1.49
C SER A 89 3.03 -7.88 -2.38
N GLY A 90 2.64 -7.78 -3.65
CA GLY A 90 2.86 -8.85 -4.61
C GLY A 90 2.15 -8.62 -5.96
N PRO A 91 2.53 -9.35 -7.02
CA PRO A 91 2.06 -9.05 -8.38
C PRO A 91 0.53 -9.05 -8.53
N LEU A 92 -0.14 -10.01 -7.87
CA LEU A 92 -1.59 -10.18 -7.96
C LEU A 92 -2.36 -9.56 -6.79
N VAL A 93 -1.67 -8.85 -5.88
CA VAL A 93 -2.32 -8.17 -4.77
C VAL A 93 -3.24 -7.07 -5.31
N ARG A 94 -4.40 -6.94 -4.67
CA ARG A 94 -5.40 -5.90 -4.93
C ARG A 94 -5.89 -5.35 -3.61
N SER A 95 -6.57 -4.21 -3.65
CA SER A 95 -7.07 -3.51 -2.47
C SER A 95 -7.94 -4.37 -1.55
N SER A 96 -8.68 -5.35 -2.07
CA SER A 96 -9.54 -6.24 -1.26
C SER A 96 -8.95 -7.63 -0.99
N TYR A 97 -7.82 -7.97 -1.62
CA TYR A 97 -7.20 -9.29 -1.46
C TYR A 97 -6.81 -9.51 0.00
N HIS A 98 -7.39 -10.52 0.65
CA HIS A 98 -7.19 -10.83 2.08
C HIS A 98 -7.43 -9.67 3.08
N ALA A 99 -8.29 -8.70 2.74
CA ALA A 99 -8.52 -7.51 3.57
C ALA A 99 -8.90 -7.81 5.03
N GLY A 100 -9.68 -8.86 5.29
CA GLY A 100 -10.04 -9.26 6.66
C GLY A 100 -8.86 -9.74 7.50
N LYS A 101 -7.86 -10.40 6.89
CA LYS A 101 -6.62 -10.80 7.57
C LYS A 101 -5.78 -9.57 7.91
N GLN A 102 -5.67 -8.65 6.96
CA GLN A 102 -4.88 -7.42 7.08
C GLN A 102 -5.45 -6.52 8.17
N TYR A 103 -6.77 -6.33 8.18
CA TYR A 103 -7.47 -5.58 9.23
C TYR A 103 -7.17 -6.14 10.62
N ARG A 104 -7.36 -7.46 10.83
CA ARG A 104 -7.10 -8.08 12.13
C ARG A 104 -5.64 -7.92 12.58
N ALA A 105 -4.69 -8.09 11.67
CA ALA A 105 -3.27 -7.93 11.97
C ALA A 105 -2.92 -6.48 12.35
N ALA A 106 -3.42 -5.50 11.58
CA ALA A 106 -3.21 -4.08 11.85
C ALA A 106 -3.88 -3.65 13.16
N SER A 107 -5.15 -4.02 13.39
CA SER A 107 -5.86 -3.74 14.64
C SER A 107 -5.13 -4.30 15.85
N ALA A 108 -4.64 -5.54 15.78
CA ALA A 108 -3.87 -6.15 16.86
C ALA A 108 -2.56 -5.41 17.14
N ARG A 109 -1.86 -4.95 16.11
CA ARG A 109 -0.61 -4.18 16.25
C ARG A 109 -0.86 -2.78 16.82
N LEU A 110 -1.95 -2.14 16.44
CA LEU A 110 -2.31 -0.77 16.86
C LEU A 110 -3.01 -0.71 18.23
N GLY A 111 -3.42 -1.86 18.79
CA GLY A 111 -4.22 -1.89 20.00
C GLY A 111 -5.63 -1.31 19.81
N ALA A 112 -6.10 -1.20 18.58
CA ALA A 112 -7.45 -0.79 18.24
C ALA A 112 -8.39 -1.99 18.42
N ALA A 113 -9.07 -2.05 19.57
CA ALA A 113 -10.06 -3.06 19.92
C ALA A 113 -11.48 -2.60 19.52
#